data_AF-A0A2D7ALG1-F1
#
_entry.id   AF-A0A2D7ALG1-F1
#
_cell.length_a   1.000
_cell.length_b   1.000
_cell.length_c   1.000
_cell.angle_alpha   90.00
_cell.angle_beta   90.00
_cell.angle_gamma   90.00
#
_symmetry.space_group_name_H-M   'P 1'
#
loop_
_entity.id
_entity.type
_entity.pdbx_description
1 polymer ?
#
loop_
_entity_poly.entity_id
_entity_poly.type
_entity_poly.pdbx_seq_one_letter_code
_entity_poly.pdbx_strand_id
1 'polypeptide(L)' 'MAYKTMDIQIKAGLFKDAWDKTSKEIQKGLDEGHKNGWKLINCIQTVSQKNINVYLLIWDTQD' A
#
# COMPACT_ATOMS: atom_id res chain seq x y z
N MET A 1 -12.42 -11.59 -13.74
CA MET A 1 -11.99 -10.65 -12.69
C MET A 1 -10.88 -11.34 -11.93
N ALA A 2 -9.64 -10.91 -12.17
CA ALA A 2 -8.49 -11.40 -11.41
C ALA A 2 -8.14 -10.33 -10.37
N TYR A 3 -7.85 -10.76 -9.15
CA TYR A 3 -7.49 -9.84 -8.06
C TYR A 3 -6.02 -10.02 -7.73
N LYS A 4 -5.32 -8.89 -7.55
CA LYS A 4 -3.94 -8.87 -7.11
C LYS A 4 -3.82 -8.14 -5.79
N THR A 5 -3.15 -8.76 -4.83
CA THR A 5 -2.83 -8.14 -3.54
C THR A 5 -1.38 -7.69 -3.53
N MET A 6 -1.13 -6.52 -2.95
CA MET A 6 0.21 -5.98 -2.75
C MET A 6 0.38 -5.51 -1.31
N ASP A 7 1.35 -6.11 -0.62
CA ASP A 7 1.68 -5.78 0.76
C ASP A 7 2.79 -4.73 0.81
N ILE A 8 2.52 -3.62 1.48
CA ILE A 8 3.46 -2.52 1.70
C ILE A 8 3.80 -2.48 3.18
N GLN A 9 5.05 -2.77 3.51
CA GLN A 9 5.57 -2.73 4.87
C GLN A 9 6.41 -1.46 5.06
N ILE A 10 5.94 -0.55 5.91
CA ILE A 10 6.64 0.69 6.22
C ILE A 10 7.19 0.61 7.63
N LYS A 11 8.52 0.65 7.75
CA LYS A 11 9.20 0.81 9.03
C LYS A 11 9.11 2.27 9.47
N ALA A 12 8.12 2.59 10.29
CA ALA A 12 7.84 3.89 10.83
C ALA A 12 8.74 4.20 12.03
N GLY A 13 9.64 5.18 11.92
CA GLY A 13 10.28 5.79 13.11
C GLY A 13 9.27 6.60 13.95
N LEU A 14 9.75 7.34 14.96
CA LEU A 14 8.91 8.22 15.79
C LEU A 14 7.96 9.10 14.93
N PHE A 15 6.67 8.99 15.26
CA PHE A 15 5.41 9.49 14.67
C PHE A 15 5.40 10.54 13.53
N LYS A 16 6.34 11.49 13.45
CA LYS A 16 6.29 12.59 12.45
C LYS A 16 6.89 12.20 11.10
N ASP A 17 7.96 11.40 11.10
CA ASP A 17 8.57 10.84 9.88
C ASP A 17 7.78 9.65 9.32
N ALA A 18 6.96 9.02 10.16
CA ALA A 18 6.17 7.85 9.79
C ALA A 18 5.13 8.16 8.71
N TRP A 19 4.45 9.31 8.80
CA TRP A 19 3.37 9.67 7.88
C TRP A 19 3.86 10.00 6.46
N ASP A 20 4.94 10.76 6.35
CA ASP A 20 5.53 11.15 5.06
C ASP A 20 6.11 9.92 4.34
N LYS A 21 6.81 9.05 5.08
CA LYS A 21 7.32 7.77 4.54
C LYS A 21 6.18 6.84 4.13
N THR A 22 5.12 6.77 4.93
CA THR A 22 3.95 5.95 4.63
C THR A 22 3.28 6.40 3.33
N SER A 23 3.03 7.70 3.18
CA SER A 23 2.42 8.26 1.98
C SER A 23 3.26 7.97 0.72
N LYS A 24 4.59 8.11 0.81
CA LYS A 24 5.50 7.84 -0.32
C LYS A 24 5.50 6.37 -0.75
N GLU A 25 5.55 5.44 0.19
CA GLU A 25 5.58 4.01 -0.14
C GLU A 25 4.23 3.53 -0.68
N ILE A 26 3.11 3.99 -0.10
CA ILE A 26 1.78 3.72 -0.63
C ILE A 26 1.64 4.29 -2.04
N GLN A 27 2.09 5.53 -2.27
CA GLN A 27 2.02 6.16 -3.59
C GLN A 27 2.77 5.36 -4.65
N LYS A 28 3.94 4.79 -4.35
CA LYS A 28 4.65 3.91 -5.29
C LYS A 28 3.81 2.69 -5.69
N GLY A 29 3.14 2.05 -4.73
CA GLY A 29 2.25 0.92 -5.02
C GLY A 29 1.03 1.35 -5.85
N LEU A 30 0.50 2.54 -5.59
CA LEU A 30 -0.58 3.13 -6.39
C LEU A 30 -0.14 3.44 -7.82
N ASP A 31 1.05 4.02 -7.99
CA ASP A 31 1.63 4.34 -9.29
C ASP A 31 1.91 3.06 -10.09
N GLU A 32 2.36 1.98 -9.45
CA GLU A 32 2.55 0.68 -10.10
C GLU A 32 1.22 0.09 -10.56
N GLY A 33 0.20 0.08 -9.71
CA GLY A 33 -1.13 -0.38 -10.10
C GLY A 33 -1.71 0.44 -11.25
N HIS A 34 -1.57 1.77 -11.20
CA HIS A 34 -2.02 2.67 -12.26
C HIS A 34 -1.28 2.45 -13.58
N LYS A 35 0.06 2.31 -13.55
CA LYS A 35 0.87 2.02 -14.75
C LYS A 35 0.47 0.72 -15.44
N ASN A 36 0.06 -0.28 -14.66
CA ASN A 36 -0.40 -1.56 -15.18
C ASN A 36 -1.89 -1.57 -15.55
N GLY A 37 -2.59 -0.43 -15.47
CA GLY A 37 -4.02 -0.33 -15.76
C GLY A 37 -4.92 -1.01 -14.74
N TRP A 38 -4.39 -1.37 -13.56
CA TRP A 38 -5.17 -2.03 -12.52
C TRP A 38 -6.08 -1.03 -11.81
N LYS A 39 -7.27 -1.48 -11.45
CA LYS A 39 -8.21 -0.68 -10.68
C LYS A 39 -8.03 -0.97 -9.19
N LEU A 40 -7.74 0.06 -8.41
CA LEU A 40 -7.69 -0.09 -6.95
C LEU A 40 -9.10 -0.40 -6.44
N ILE A 41 -9.25 -1.53 -5.76
CA ILE A 41 -10.50 -1.94 -5.11
C ILE A 41 -10.50 -1.50 -3.65
N ASN A 42 -9.40 -1.71 -2.94
CA ASN A 42 -9.32 -1.39 -1.52
C ASN A 42 -7.88 -1.11 -1.06
N CYS A 43 -7.74 -0.31 -0.02
CA CYS A 43 -6.50 -0.07 0.71
C CYS A 43 -6.79 -0.26 2.20
N ILE A 44 -6.24 -1.32 2.79
CA ILE A 44 -6.49 -1.71 4.17
C ILE A 44 -5.21 -1.55 4.97
N GLN A 45 -5.25 -0.80 6.06
CA GLN A 45 -4.19 -0.80 7.06
C GLN A 45 -4.43 -1.98 8.02
N THR A 46 -3.56 -2.99 8.00
CA THR A 46 -3.82 -4.25 8.69
C THR A 46 -3.34 -4.24 10.14
N VAL A 47 -2.08 -3.93 10.43
CA VAL A 47 -1.59 -3.84 11.81
C VAL A 47 -0.40 -2.89 11.91
N SER A 48 -0.33 -2.12 13.01
CA SER A 48 0.91 -1.47 13.46
C SER A 48 1.57 -2.35 14.52
N GLN A 49 2.53 -3.19 14.14
CA GLN A 49 3.33 -3.96 15.11
C GLN A 49 4.69 -3.28 15.26
N LYS A 50 5.03 -2.87 16.49
CA LYS A 50 6.36 -2.38 16.90
C LYS A 50 7.05 -1.53 15.81
N ASN A 51 6.49 -0.36 15.49
CA ASN A 51 7.07 0.60 14.54
C ASN A 51 7.06 0.13 13.07
N ILE A 52 6.21 -0.83 12.72
CA ILE A 52 5.98 -1.25 11.33
C ILE A 52 4.49 -1.08 11.05
N ASN A 53 4.17 -0.25 10.07
CA ASN A 53 2.82 -0.14 9.52
C ASN A 53 2.72 -1.02 8.28
N VAL A 54 1.74 -1.91 8.25
CA VAL A 54 1.45 -2.75 7.09
C VAL A 54 0.19 -2.26 6.39
N TYR A 55 0.28 -2.03 5.08
CA TYR A 55 -0.82 -1.68 4.21
C TYR A 55 -0.99 -2.76 3.15
N LEU A 56 -2.23 -3.21 2.95
CA LEU A 56 -2.63 -4.15 1.92
C LEU A 56 -3.40 -3.39 0.84
N LEU A 57 -2.86 -3.34 -0.37
CA LEU A 57 -3.55 -2.84 -1.55
C LEU A 57 -4.18 -4.00 -2.30
N ILE A 58 -5.48 -3.89 -2.59
CA ILE A 58 -6.23 -4.88 -3.37
C ILE A 58 -6.56 -4.25 -4.71
N TRP A 59 -6.12 -4.90 -5.77
CA TRP A 59 -6.27 -4.47 -7.16
C TRP A 59 -7.16 -5.44 -7.93
N ASP A 60 -7.99 -4.90 -8.80
CA ASP A 60 -8.68 -5.64 -9.87
C ASP A 60 -7.85 -5.50 -11.13
N THR A 61 -7.27 -6.62 -11.55
CA THR A 61 -6.57 -6.78 -12.81
C THR A 61 -7.62 -7.28 -13.81
N GLN A 62 -8.31 -6.35 -14.46
CA GLN A 62 -9.11 -6.67 -15.64
C GLN A 62 -8.13 -7.04 -16.74
N ASP A 63 -7.94 -8.35 -16.93
CA ASP A 63 -7.35 -8.91 -18.15
C ASP A 63 -8.25 -8.61 -19.35
#